data_AF-A0AAV5TGV4-F1
#
_entry.id   AF-A0AAV5TGV4-F1
#
_cell.length_a   1.000
_cell.length_b   1.000
_cell.length_c   1.000
_cell.angle_alpha   90.00
_cell.angle_beta   90.00
_cell.angle_gamma   90.00
#
_symmetry.space_group_name_H-M   'P 1'
#
loop_
_entity.id
_entity.type
_entity.pdbx_description
1 polymer ?
#
loop_
_entity_poly.entity_id
_entity_poly.type
_entity_poly.pdbx_seq_one_letter_code
_entity_poly.pdbx_strand_id
1 'polypeptide(L)' 'MSVNCLICGRPTAVVHLGIDACRACTVFYRRTRKLRDRLTCVNGDRTCRGYLKRLFSCRKCRLDRFEEAMKAGNGK' A
#
# COMPACT_ATOMS: atom_id res chain seq x y z
N MET A 1 -8.42 20.18 3.18
CA MET A 1 -8.98 18.82 3.32
C MET A 1 -7.83 17.82 3.29
N SER A 2 -7.73 16.94 4.28
CA SER A 2 -6.77 15.83 4.30
C SER A 2 -7.50 14.52 4.04
N VAL A 3 -6.97 13.70 3.14
CA VAL A 3 -7.50 12.35 2.86
C VAL A 3 -6.64 11.31 3.58
N ASN A 4 -7.21 10.15 3.89
CA ASN A 4 -6.45 9.07 4.50
C ASN A 4 -5.86 8.17 3.41
N CYS A 5 -4.57 7.88 3.49
CA CYS A 5 -3.91 6.98 2.57
C CYS A 5 -4.55 5.58 2.63
N LEU A 6 -5.14 5.09 1.54
CA LEU A 6 -5.79 3.78 1.44
C LEU A 6 -4.83 2.62 1.76
N ILE A 7 -3.54 2.88 1.58
CA ILE A 7 -2.47 1.92 1.83
C ILE A 7 -2.13 1.90 3.31
N CYS A 8 -1.76 3.04 3.90
CA CYS A 8 -1.21 3.07 5.25
C CYS A 8 -2.04 3.75 6.33
N GLY A 9 -3.24 4.23 5.99
CA GLY A 9 -4.16 4.92 6.89
C GLY A 9 -3.66 6.28 7.39
N ARG A 10 -2.44 6.70 7.05
CA ARG A 10 -1.91 8.01 7.48
C ARG A 10 -2.61 9.14 6.72
N PRO A 11 -2.92 10.25 7.40
CA PRO A 11 -3.46 11.43 6.73
C PRO A 11 -2.43 11.96 5.71
N THR A 12 -2.93 12.39 4.56
CA THR A 12 -2.12 12.98 3.51
C THR A 12 -2.86 14.15 2.87
N ALA A 13 -2.11 15.20 2.55
CA ALA A 13 -2.62 16.37 1.85
C ALA A 13 -2.60 16.19 0.32
N VAL A 14 -1.96 15.12 -0.18
CA VAL A 14 -1.68 14.93 -1.60
C VAL A 14 -2.00 13.50 -2.01
N VAL A 15 -2.68 13.36 -3.15
CA VAL A 15 -3.01 12.10 -3.80
C VAL A 15 -2.00 11.79 -4.91
N HIS A 16 -1.77 10.51 -5.20
CA HIS A 16 -0.77 10.10 -6.19
C HIS A 16 -1.25 8.87 -6.95
N LEU A 17 -0.88 8.77 -8.24
CA LEU A 17 -1.19 7.61 -9.10
C LEU A 17 -2.70 7.35 -9.27
N GLY A 18 -3.53 8.39 -9.19
CA GLY A 18 -4.99 8.26 -9.36
C GLY A 18 -5.72 7.64 -8.17
N ILE A 19 -5.02 7.40 -7.05
CA ILE A 19 -5.61 6.89 -5.80
C ILE A 19 -5.19 7.75 -4.61
N ASP A 20 -5.94 7.64 -3.51
CA ASP A 20 -5.59 8.24 -2.22
C ASP A 20 -4.40 7.50 -1.58
N ALA A 21 -3.20 7.71 -2.13
CA ALA A 21 -1.95 7.14 -1.66
C ALA A 21 -0.93 8.25 -1.32
N CYS A 22 -0.42 8.22 -0.09
CA CYS A 22 0.59 9.19 0.34
C CYS A 22 1.94 8.99 -0.38
N ARG A 23 2.74 10.06 -0.44
CA ARG A 23 4.08 10.07 -1.08
C ARG A 23 4.95 8.87 -0.70
N ALA A 24 5.01 8.53 0.59
CA ALA A 24 5.83 7.42 1.08
C ALA A 24 5.38 6.05 0.53
N CYS A 25 4.06 5.82 0.39
CA CYS A 25 3.54 4.58 -0.19
C CYS A 25 3.77 4.53 -1.70
N THR A 26 3.65 5.66 -2.39
CA THR A 26 3.93 5.76 -3.82
C THR A 26 5.40 5.46 -4.15
N VAL A 27 6.34 6.03 -3.39
CA VAL A 27 7.78 5.74 -3.53
C VAL A 27 8.06 4.26 -3.24
N PHE A 28 7.47 3.73 -2.17
CA PHE A 28 7.56 2.31 -1.85
C PHE A 28 7.09 1.44 -3.02
N TYR A 29 5.91 1.70 -3.59
CA TYR A 29 5.34 0.93 -4.69
C TYR A 29 6.27 0.93 -5.92
N ARG A 30 6.75 2.11 -6.34
CA ARG A 30 7.67 2.24 -7.49
C ARG A 30 8.95 1.42 -7.33
N ARG A 31 9.54 1.41 -6.14
CA ARG A 31 10.76 0.63 -5.82
C ARG A 31 10.48 -0.86 -5.70
N THR A 32 9.32 -1.22 -5.18
CA THR A 32 9.06 -2.59 -4.70
C THR A 32 8.32 -3.46 -5.71
N ARG A 33 7.55 -2.87 -6.63
CA ARG A 33 6.77 -3.63 -7.63
C ARG A 33 7.63 -4.58 -8.48
N LYS A 34 8.88 -4.21 -8.78
CA LYS A 34 9.82 -5.05 -9.54
C LYS A 34 10.36 -6.25 -8.74
N LEU A 35 10.21 -6.22 -7.42
CA LEU A 35 10.68 -7.25 -6.49
C LEU A 35 9.53 -8.14 -6.00
N ARG A 36 8.34 -8.03 -6.61
CA ARG A 36 7.11 -8.67 -6.15
C ARG A 36 7.28 -10.18 -5.91
N ASP A 37 7.96 -10.86 -6.82
CA ASP A 37 8.15 -12.32 -6.78
C ASP A 37 9.22 -12.75 -5.76
N ARG A 38 10.07 -11.81 -5.33
CA ARG A 38 11.07 -12.02 -4.27
C ARG A 38 10.54 -11.70 -2.88
N LEU A 39 9.32 -11.16 -2.78
CA LEU A 39 8.73 -10.76 -1.51
C LEU A 39 7.79 -11.83 -0.97
N THR A 40 8.17 -12.36 0.19
CA THR A 40 7.34 -13.26 1.00
C THR A 40 6.66 -12.50 2.13
N CYS A 41 5.49 -12.99 2.54
CA CYS A 41 4.84 -12.49 3.74
C CYS A 41 5.67 -12.87 4.97
N VAL A 42 5.84 -11.95 5.93
CA VAL A 42 6.60 -12.23 7.16
C VAL A 42 5.88 -13.22 8.08
N ASN A 43 4.54 -13.21 8.08
CA ASN A 43 3.72 -14.17 8.83
C ASN A 43 3.36 -15.42 8.00
N GLY A 44 3.66 -15.44 6.69
CA GLY A 44 3.23 -16.52 5.78
C GLY A 44 1.74 -16.50 5.40
N ASP A 45 0.85 -16.14 6.32
CA ASP A 45 -0.63 -16.24 6.19
C ASP A 45 -1.34 -14.95 5.73
N ARG A 46 -0.59 -13.89 5.40
CA ARG A 46 -1.10 -12.56 4.99
C ARG A 46 -1.99 -11.85 6.04
N THR A 47 -2.01 -12.30 7.29
CA THR A 47 -2.71 -11.64 8.40
C THR A 47 -2.22 -10.22 8.68
N CYS A 48 -1.01 -9.86 8.19
CA CYS A 48 -0.46 -8.51 8.29
C CYS A 48 -1.33 -7.42 7.63
N ARG A 49 -2.31 -7.80 6.80
CA ARG A 49 -3.22 -6.87 6.10
C ARG A 49 -4.23 -6.18 7.02
N GLY A 50 -4.61 -6.81 8.13
CA GLY A 50 -5.66 -6.33 9.05
C GLY A 50 -5.18 -5.26 10.04
N TYR A 51 -3.88 -5.19 10.34
CA TYR A 51 -3.34 -4.23 11.29
C TYR A 51 -3.07 -2.87 10.62
N LEU A 52 -4.13 -2.07 10.48
CA LEU A 52 -4.02 -0.66 10.09
C LEU A 52 -3.30 0.22 11.15
N LYS A 53 -3.02 -0.32 12.33
CA LYS A 53 -2.27 0.39 13.37
C LYS A 53 -0.76 0.16 13.21
N ARG A 54 -0.15 1.07 12.44
CA ARG A 54 1.28 1.42 12.46
C ARG A 54 2.24 0.29 12.08
N LEU A 55 2.87 0.47 10.92
CA LEU A 55 3.98 -0.31 10.35
C LEU A 55 3.51 -1.50 9.52
N PHE A 56 3.50 -1.30 8.20
CA PHE A 56 3.63 -2.41 7.26
C PHE A 56 5.04 -2.99 7.40
N SER A 57 5.28 -3.76 8.45
CA SER A 57 6.51 -4.54 8.61
C SER A 57 6.66 -5.51 7.44
N CYS A 58 5.53 -5.99 6.92
CA CYS A 58 5.47 -6.83 5.74
C CYS A 58 5.46 -6.01 4.44
N ARG A 59 6.59 -6.00 3.71
CA ARG A 59 6.69 -5.40 2.37
C ARG A 59 5.74 -6.08 1.37
N LYS A 60 5.56 -7.41 1.45
CA LYS A 60 4.66 -8.15 0.57
C LYS A 60 3.20 -7.71 0.73
N CYS A 61 2.68 -7.72 1.96
CA CYS A 61 1.30 -7.31 2.21
C CYS A 61 1.06 -5.83 1.88
N ARG A 62 2.06 -4.96 2.08
CA ARG A 62 1.97 -3.56 1.67
C ARG A 62 1.86 -3.41 0.15
N LEU A 63 2.65 -4.18 -0.59
CA LEU A 63 2.63 -4.17 -2.05
C LEU A 63 1.29 -4.68 -2.56
N ASP A 64 0.83 -5.83 -2.07
CA ASP A 64 -0.46 -6.41 -2.48
C ASP A 64 -1.61 -5.43 -2.23
N ARG A 65 -1.66 -4.77 -1.05
CA ARG A 65 -2.67 -3.76 -0.74
C ARG A 65 -2.64 -2.57 -1.71
N PHE A 66 -1.44 -2.20 -2.18
CA PHE A 66 -1.29 -1.17 -3.20
C PHE A 66 -1.85 -1.63 -4.54
N GLU A 67 -1.56 -2.85 -4.96
CA GLU A 67 -2.11 -3.42 -6.21
C GLU A 67 -3.63 -3.55 -6.14
N GLU A 68 -4.19 -3.96 -5.00
CA GLU A 68 -5.63 -4.05 -4.75
C GLU A 68 -6.28 -2.65 -4.86
N ALA A 69 -5.69 -1.63 -4.25
CA ALA A 69 -6.18 -0.25 -4.35
C ALA A 69 -6.09 0.30 -5.78
N MET A 70 -5.02 0.00 -6.52
CA MET A 70 -4.89 0.40 -7.93
C MET A 70 -5.95 -0.27 -8.82
N LYS A 71 -6.25 -1.55 -8.60
CA LYS A 71 -7.31 -2.26 -9.33
C LYS A 71 -8.69 -1.67 -9.05
N ALA A 72 -8.98 -1.35 -7.79
CA ALA A 72 -10.24 -0.73 -7.40
C ALA A 72 -10.38 0.72 -7.92
N GLY A 73 -9.28 1.47 -8.00
CA GLY A 73 -9.27 2.85 -8.49
C GLY A 73 -9.43 3.01 -10.00
N ASN A 74 -9.18 1.96 -10.80
CA ASN A 74 -9.20 1.99 -12.26
C ASN A 74 -10.59 1.67 -12.87
N GLY A 75 -11.64 1.60 -12.04
CA GLY A 75 -12.99 1.21 -12.41
C GLY A 75 -14.04 2.33 -12.30
N LYS A 76 -13.63 3.61 -12.44
CA LYS A 76 -14.55 4.74 -12.57
C LYS A 76 -14.34 5.46 -13.89
#